data_AF-A0A3D4GWI1-F1
#
_entry.id   AF-A0A3D4GWI1-F1
#
_cell.length_a   1.000
_cell.length_b   1.000
_cell.length_c   1.000
_cell.angle_alpha   90.00
_cell.angle_beta   90.00
_cell.angle_gamma   90.00
#
_symmetry.space_group_name_H-M   'P 1'
#
loop_
_entity.id
_entity.type
_entity.pdbx_description
1 polymer ?
#
loop_
_entity_poly.entity_id
_entity_poly.type
_entity_poly.pdbx_seq_one_letter_code
_entity_poly.pdbx_strand_id
1 'polypeptide(L)'
;MVARLQAETDVRGVHSHGTRAMPGYVTRLQNRHTNPAPNIIVTQEGPCYATLDGDGSLGQLVSHRAILLAIEKATETGIAIVTTVNSRHFGAAASYAMLALQHDMIGFCVFSTSPGVAPFGGTESLLGKNPVVYAVPAGNEFPIVLDMACGVSAWGRVCTESLYGRRLTMDWVLDEEGEPTDDPSKEHALLPFGGVKSSGIIILMDVLAGVLPFGLATVHRDEKKYRGQRLASQTFYAINIQNFVPLKAFKTEIE
;
A
#
# COMPACT_ATOMS: atom_id res chain seq x y z
N MET A 1 -14.71 -12.21 1.47
CA MET A 1 -13.28 -11.87 1.32
C MET A 1 -12.90 -10.56 2.03
N VAL A 2 -13.44 -9.40 1.66
CA VAL A 2 -13.05 -8.09 2.25
C VAL A 2 -13.18 -8.07 3.78
N ALA A 3 -14.30 -8.51 4.34
CA ALA A 3 -14.50 -8.59 5.79
C ALA A 3 -13.43 -9.44 6.51
N ARG A 4 -13.01 -10.56 5.90
CA ARG A 4 -11.94 -11.41 6.44
C ARG A 4 -10.62 -10.65 6.49
N LEU A 5 -10.23 -10.00 5.38
CA LEU A 5 -9.00 -9.21 5.33
C LEU A 5 -8.98 -8.13 6.41
N GLN A 6 -10.11 -7.44 6.63
CA GLN A 6 -10.23 -6.40 7.66
C GLN A 6 -10.08 -6.97 9.09
N ALA A 7 -10.73 -8.10 9.38
CA ALA A 7 -10.63 -8.76 10.67
C ALA A 7 -9.20 -9.27 10.94
N GLU A 8 -8.54 -9.87 9.95
CA GLU A 8 -7.14 -10.29 10.12
C GLU A 8 -6.19 -9.11 10.27
N THR A 9 -6.45 -7.98 9.61
CA THR A 9 -5.71 -6.73 9.81
C THR A 9 -5.85 -6.21 11.25
N ASP A 10 -7.03 -6.33 11.86
CA ASP A 10 -7.24 -6.00 13.27
C ASP A 10 -6.48 -6.94 14.22
N VAL A 11 -6.47 -8.25 13.93
CA VAL A 11 -5.70 -9.24 14.73
C VAL A 11 -4.20 -8.91 14.72
N ARG A 12 -3.69 -8.31 13.64
CA ARG A 12 -2.29 -7.85 13.53
C ARG A 12 -2.04 -6.48 14.18
N GLY A 13 -3.04 -5.88 14.83
CA GLY A 13 -2.93 -4.59 15.51
C GLY A 13 -2.93 -3.36 14.57
N VAL A 14 -3.20 -3.55 13.27
CA VAL A 14 -3.20 -2.46 12.28
C VAL A 14 -4.62 -1.89 12.14
N HIS A 15 -5.20 -1.43 13.25
CA HIS A 15 -6.60 -1.01 13.33
C HIS A 15 -6.97 0.16 12.40
N SER A 16 -5.99 0.95 11.98
CA SER A 16 -6.20 2.03 11.00
C SER A 16 -6.67 1.53 9.63
N HIS A 17 -6.40 0.27 9.29
CA HIS A 17 -6.74 -0.35 8.00
C HIS A 17 -7.61 -1.61 8.14
N GLY A 18 -7.97 -1.98 9.38
CA GLY A 18 -8.93 -3.04 9.71
C GLY A 18 -10.36 -2.52 9.76
N THR A 19 -11.22 -3.10 10.60
CA THR A 19 -12.67 -2.83 10.62
C THR A 19 -13.05 -1.36 10.81
N ARG A 20 -12.19 -0.53 11.40
CA ARG A 20 -12.37 0.93 11.46
C ARG A 20 -12.61 1.58 10.09
N ALA A 21 -12.00 1.06 9.03
CA ALA A 21 -12.13 1.61 7.67
C ALA A 21 -13.48 1.25 7.01
N MET A 22 -14.23 0.29 7.56
CA MET A 22 -15.46 -0.25 6.97
C MET A 22 -16.54 0.79 6.69
N PRO A 23 -16.88 1.73 7.61
CA PRO A 23 -17.87 2.76 7.32
C PRO A 23 -17.52 3.57 6.06
N GLY A 24 -16.25 3.92 5.89
CA GLY A 24 -15.77 4.63 4.70
C GLY A 24 -15.94 3.83 3.40
N TYR A 25 -15.73 2.51 3.44
CA TYR A 25 -16.00 1.64 2.29
C TYR A 25 -17.49 1.56 1.97
N VAL A 26 -18.33 1.34 2.99
CA VAL A 26 -19.79 1.25 2.83
C VAL A 26 -20.35 2.54 2.22
N THR A 27 -19.98 3.71 2.75
CA THR A 27 -20.41 5.01 2.22
C THR A 27 -19.99 5.17 0.75
N ARG A 28 -18.76 4.80 0.39
CA ARG A 28 -18.28 4.92 -1.00
C ARG A 28 -19.01 3.98 -1.96
N LEU A 29 -19.37 2.77 -1.52
CA LEU A 29 -20.19 1.84 -2.30
C LEU A 29 -21.62 2.36 -2.49
N GLN A 30 -22.25 2.83 -1.41
CA GLN A 30 -23.60 3.40 -1.44
C GLN A 30 -23.69 4.62 -2.37
N ASN A 31 -22.69 5.50 -2.31
CA ASN A 31 -22.60 6.69 -3.15
C ASN A 31 -22.08 6.42 -4.57
N ARG A 32 -21.89 5.15 -4.96
CA ARG A 32 -21.35 4.74 -6.27
C ARG A 32 -19.99 5.34 -6.63
N HIS A 33 -19.24 5.84 -5.63
CA HIS A 33 -17.85 6.22 -5.80
C HIS A 33 -16.93 5.00 -5.93
N THR A 34 -17.41 3.81 -5.55
CA THR A 34 -16.74 2.53 -5.76
C THR A 34 -17.72 1.60 -6.45
N ASN A 35 -17.27 0.90 -7.49
CA ASN A 35 -18.08 -0.04 -8.23
C ASN A 35 -18.35 -1.30 -7.37
N PRO A 36 -19.61 -1.61 -7.02
CA PRO A 36 -19.92 -2.79 -6.22
C PRO A 36 -19.93 -4.10 -7.02
N ALA A 37 -19.95 -4.04 -8.35
CA ALA A 37 -19.94 -5.19 -9.25
C ALA A 37 -18.90 -4.98 -10.37
N PRO A 38 -17.61 -4.89 -10.02
CA PRO A 38 -16.55 -4.54 -10.97
C PRO A 38 -16.25 -5.70 -11.93
N ASN A 39 -16.03 -5.38 -13.20
CA ASN A 39 -15.48 -6.29 -14.18
C ASN A 39 -13.95 -6.14 -14.26
N ILE A 40 -13.23 -6.85 -13.39
CA ILE A 40 -11.77 -6.80 -13.37
C ILE A 40 -11.22 -7.58 -14.57
N ILE A 41 -10.39 -6.94 -15.39
CA ILE A 41 -9.81 -7.55 -16.60
C ILE A 41 -8.29 -7.39 -16.64
N VAL A 42 -7.61 -8.31 -17.32
CA VAL A 42 -6.21 -8.14 -17.70
C VAL A 42 -6.17 -7.33 -18.99
N THR A 43 -5.46 -6.21 -18.99
CA THR A 43 -5.37 -5.30 -20.14
C THR A 43 -4.08 -5.49 -20.94
N GLN A 44 -3.03 -5.97 -20.29
CA GLN A 44 -1.74 -6.31 -20.90
C GLN A 44 -1.13 -7.47 -20.12
N GLU A 45 -0.44 -8.39 -20.81
CA GLU A 45 0.31 -9.44 -20.15
C GLU A 45 1.45 -10.00 -21.00
N GLY A 46 2.41 -10.60 -20.31
CA GLY A 46 3.44 -11.47 -20.87
C GLY A 46 3.79 -12.58 -19.88
N PRO A 47 4.90 -13.30 -20.10
CA PRO A 47 5.29 -14.42 -19.24
C PRO A 47 5.48 -14.02 -17.78
N CYS A 48 6.16 -12.90 -17.53
CA CYS A 48 6.52 -12.43 -16.19
C CYS A 48 5.86 -11.10 -15.81
N TYR A 49 4.85 -10.64 -16.54
CA TYR A 49 4.13 -9.41 -16.19
C TYR A 49 2.65 -9.42 -16.56
N ALA A 50 1.87 -8.58 -15.88
CA ALA A 50 0.51 -8.23 -16.28
C ALA A 50 0.06 -6.87 -15.73
N THR A 51 -0.98 -6.31 -16.35
CA THR A 51 -1.69 -5.12 -15.88
C THR A 51 -3.17 -5.42 -15.78
N LEU A 52 -3.78 -5.12 -14.64
CA LEU A 52 -5.22 -5.30 -14.41
C LEU A 52 -5.93 -3.95 -14.32
N ASP A 53 -7.07 -3.83 -15.01
CA ASP A 53 -8.04 -2.76 -14.76
C ASP A 53 -9.00 -3.22 -13.66
N GLY A 54 -9.06 -2.46 -12.56
CA GLY A 54 -9.89 -2.74 -11.41
C GLY A 54 -11.35 -2.31 -11.55
N ASP A 55 -11.74 -1.63 -12.63
CA ASP A 55 -13.11 -1.15 -12.90
C ASP A 55 -13.74 -0.36 -11.72
N GLY A 56 -12.92 0.47 -11.06
CA GLY A 56 -13.34 1.27 -9.91
C GLY A 56 -13.69 0.45 -8.66
N SER A 57 -13.25 -0.80 -8.58
CA SER A 57 -13.51 -1.73 -7.47
C SER A 57 -12.95 -1.28 -6.13
N LEU A 58 -13.41 -1.92 -5.05
CA LEU A 58 -12.65 -1.96 -3.81
C LEU A 58 -11.25 -2.52 -4.09
N GLY A 59 -10.21 -1.82 -3.61
CA GLY A 59 -8.83 -2.20 -3.93
C GLY A 59 -8.49 -3.63 -3.51
N GLN A 60 -9.11 -4.12 -2.44
CA GLN A 60 -8.96 -5.49 -1.98
C GLN A 60 -9.25 -6.55 -3.06
N LEU A 61 -10.21 -6.28 -3.96
CA LEU A 61 -10.63 -7.24 -4.97
C LEU A 61 -9.55 -7.40 -6.05
N VAL A 62 -9.15 -6.28 -6.67
CA VAL A 62 -8.15 -6.29 -7.75
C VAL A 62 -6.76 -6.63 -7.22
N SER A 63 -6.40 -6.18 -6.02
CA SER A 63 -5.10 -6.47 -5.40
C SER A 63 -4.94 -7.94 -5.04
N HIS A 64 -5.98 -8.58 -4.51
CA HIS A 64 -5.96 -10.03 -4.24
C HIS A 64 -5.79 -10.83 -5.55
N ARG A 65 -6.48 -10.44 -6.63
CA ARG A 65 -6.29 -11.08 -7.94
C ARG A 65 -4.90 -10.84 -8.51
N ALA A 66 -4.37 -9.64 -8.37
CA ALA A 66 -3.08 -9.25 -8.93
C ALA A 66 -1.92 -10.03 -8.31
N ILE A 67 -1.86 -10.15 -6.98
CA ILE A 67 -0.78 -10.90 -6.31
C ILE A 67 -0.87 -12.40 -6.60
N LEU A 68 -2.07 -12.98 -6.68
CA LEU A 68 -2.21 -14.38 -7.07
C LEU A 68 -1.72 -14.63 -8.52
N LEU A 69 -2.02 -13.71 -9.44
CA LEU A 69 -1.49 -13.78 -10.80
C LEU A 69 0.04 -13.62 -10.83
N ALA A 70 0.60 -12.78 -9.95
CA ALA A 70 2.06 -12.64 -9.83
C ALA A 70 2.69 -13.95 -9.33
N ILE A 71 2.11 -14.59 -8.31
CA ILE A 71 2.58 -15.88 -7.79
C ILE A 71 2.50 -16.97 -8.87
N GLU A 72 1.39 -17.04 -9.60
CA GLU A 72 1.19 -17.97 -10.71
C GLU A 72 2.30 -17.81 -11.76
N LYS A 73 2.47 -16.59 -12.29
CA LYS A 73 3.50 -16.30 -13.31
C LYS A 73 4.92 -16.52 -12.77
N ALA A 74 5.20 -16.17 -11.51
CA ALA A 74 6.51 -16.36 -10.89
C ALA A 74 6.86 -17.85 -10.68
N THR A 75 5.85 -18.72 -10.56
CA THR A 75 6.07 -20.18 -10.51
C THR A 75 6.78 -20.66 -11.77
N GLU A 76 6.40 -20.12 -12.93
CA GLU A 76 6.96 -20.52 -14.23
C GLU A 76 8.22 -19.74 -14.61
N THR A 77 8.28 -18.46 -14.24
CA THR A 77 9.30 -17.52 -14.75
C THR A 77 10.35 -17.11 -13.70
N GLY A 78 10.18 -17.53 -12.45
CA GLY A 78 11.05 -17.16 -11.34
C GLY A 78 10.71 -15.82 -10.69
N ILE A 79 10.32 -14.81 -11.47
CA ILE A 79 9.87 -13.51 -10.97
C ILE A 79 8.70 -13.03 -11.82
N ALA A 80 7.67 -12.46 -11.20
CA ALA A 80 6.64 -11.74 -11.93
C ALA A 80 6.22 -10.42 -11.28
N ILE A 81 5.82 -9.49 -12.13
CA ILE A 81 5.32 -8.16 -11.74
C ILE A 81 3.90 -7.98 -12.25
N VAL A 82 2.95 -7.73 -11.35
CA VAL A 82 1.57 -7.43 -11.72
C VAL A 82 1.18 -6.06 -11.20
N THR A 83 0.68 -5.22 -12.09
CA THR A 83 0.23 -3.87 -11.79
C THR A 83 -1.28 -3.77 -11.86
N THR A 84 -1.86 -2.79 -11.16
CA THR A 84 -3.29 -2.53 -11.19
C THR A 84 -3.55 -1.04 -11.40
N VAL A 85 -4.60 -0.74 -12.14
CA VAL A 85 -5.13 0.63 -12.32
C VAL A 85 -6.62 0.67 -12.05
N ASN A 86 -7.16 1.89 -11.94
CA ASN A 86 -8.58 2.11 -11.70
C ASN A 86 -9.09 1.32 -10.47
N SER A 87 -8.24 1.27 -9.45
CA SER A 87 -8.48 0.63 -8.16
C SER A 87 -8.87 1.66 -7.11
N ARG A 88 -9.01 1.24 -5.85
CA ARG A 88 -9.26 2.08 -4.66
C ARG A 88 -8.36 1.67 -3.51
N HIS A 89 -8.58 2.31 -2.36
CA HIS A 89 -7.92 1.94 -1.11
C HIS A 89 -8.08 0.43 -0.81
N PHE A 90 -6.98 -0.27 -0.60
CA PHE A 90 -6.93 -1.72 -0.43
C PHE A 90 -6.69 -2.20 1.02
N GLY A 91 -6.65 -1.30 2.01
CA GLY A 91 -6.35 -1.69 3.39
C GLY A 91 -4.86 -1.93 3.64
N ALA A 92 -4.53 -2.84 4.56
CA ALA A 92 -3.14 -3.15 4.91
C ALA A 92 -2.45 -3.94 3.78
N ALA A 93 -1.26 -3.48 3.39
CA ALA A 93 -0.56 -4.00 2.23
C ALA A 93 0.10 -5.36 2.51
N ALA A 94 0.51 -5.63 3.76
CA ALA A 94 0.99 -6.95 4.21
C ALA A 94 0.02 -8.07 3.85
N SER A 95 -1.28 -7.82 3.92
CA SER A 95 -2.33 -8.81 3.63
C SER A 95 -2.22 -9.41 2.22
N TYR A 96 -1.60 -8.69 1.28
CA TYR A 96 -1.35 -9.18 -0.08
C TYR A 96 0.03 -9.82 -0.20
N ALA A 97 1.09 -9.12 0.24
CA ALA A 97 2.46 -9.65 0.15
C ALA A 97 2.58 -11.02 0.85
N MET A 98 1.91 -11.20 1.99
CA MET A 98 1.88 -12.46 2.74
C MET A 98 1.24 -13.63 1.99
N LEU A 99 0.44 -13.41 0.94
CA LEU A 99 -0.12 -14.51 0.15
C LEU A 99 0.98 -15.31 -0.55
N ALA A 100 2.12 -14.67 -0.88
CA ALA A 100 3.28 -15.34 -1.47
C ALA A 100 3.94 -16.35 -0.51
N LEU A 101 3.77 -16.17 0.81
CA LEU A 101 4.35 -17.07 1.82
C LEU A 101 3.80 -18.49 1.71
N GLN A 102 2.54 -18.66 1.30
CA GLN A 102 1.91 -19.96 1.11
C GLN A 102 2.53 -20.77 -0.05
N HIS A 103 3.33 -20.11 -0.88
CA HIS A 103 3.97 -20.67 -2.07
C HIS A 103 5.50 -20.67 -1.96
N ASP A 104 6.06 -20.44 -0.77
CA ASP A 104 7.51 -20.31 -0.56
C ASP A 104 8.16 -19.27 -1.49
N MET A 105 7.46 -18.15 -1.70
CA MET A 105 7.91 -17.03 -2.50
C MET A 105 8.04 -15.76 -1.65
N ILE A 106 8.94 -14.87 -2.06
CA ILE A 106 8.98 -13.50 -1.52
C ILE A 106 7.88 -12.70 -2.19
N GLY A 107 7.03 -12.07 -1.38
CA GLY A 107 6.00 -11.15 -1.84
C GLY A 107 6.40 -9.70 -1.62
N PHE A 108 6.09 -8.84 -2.59
CA PHE A 108 6.21 -7.39 -2.44
C PHE A 108 4.92 -6.70 -2.86
N CYS A 109 4.61 -5.58 -2.20
CA CYS A 109 3.49 -4.74 -2.57
C CYS A 109 3.82 -3.26 -2.36
N VAL A 110 3.37 -2.43 -3.30
CA VAL A 110 3.40 -0.98 -3.18
C VAL A 110 2.12 -0.37 -3.72
N PHE A 111 1.69 0.73 -3.11
CA PHE A 111 0.47 1.47 -3.44
C PHE A 111 0.76 2.96 -3.55
N SER A 112 0.18 3.60 -4.57
CA SER A 112 0.23 5.06 -4.67
C SER A 112 -1.01 5.69 -4.03
N THR A 113 -0.79 6.68 -3.19
CA THR A 113 -1.78 7.31 -2.31
C THR A 113 -2.09 8.76 -2.74
N SER A 114 -3.03 9.44 -2.08
CA SER A 114 -3.09 10.91 -2.21
C SER A 114 -1.90 11.57 -1.48
N PRO A 115 -1.55 12.81 -1.82
CA PRO A 115 -0.53 13.57 -1.09
C PRO A 115 -0.85 13.63 0.40
N GLY A 116 0.19 13.74 1.22
CA GLY A 116 0.04 13.89 2.68
C GLY A 116 1.35 13.83 3.45
N VAL A 117 2.48 13.76 2.76
CA VAL A 117 3.81 13.82 3.37
C VAL A 117 4.56 14.99 2.74
N ALA A 118 5.19 15.81 3.57
CA ALA A 118 6.09 16.85 3.09
C ALA A 118 7.41 16.23 2.60
N PRO A 119 7.96 16.63 1.45
CA PRO A 119 9.33 16.27 1.11
C PRO A 119 10.28 16.85 2.16
N PHE A 120 11.40 16.19 2.40
CA PHE A 120 12.40 16.70 3.35
C PHE A 120 12.81 18.14 3.01
N GLY A 121 12.68 19.04 4.00
CA GLY A 121 12.94 20.47 3.85
C GLY A 121 11.81 21.27 3.19
N GLY A 122 10.70 20.63 2.82
CA GLY A 122 9.48 21.30 2.37
C GLY A 122 8.41 21.31 3.46
N THR A 123 7.37 22.11 3.23
CA THR A 123 6.25 22.31 4.17
C THR A 123 4.92 21.81 3.61
N GLU A 124 4.84 21.63 2.29
CA GLU A 124 3.62 21.22 1.59
C GLU A 124 3.51 19.70 1.43
N SER A 125 2.29 19.19 1.59
CA SER A 125 1.93 17.79 1.31
C SER A 125 2.02 17.48 -0.19
N LEU A 126 3.22 17.11 -0.66
CA LEU A 126 3.47 16.76 -2.07
C LEU A 126 3.66 15.26 -2.28
N LEU A 127 4.27 14.58 -1.29
CA LEU A 127 4.58 13.16 -1.37
C LEU A 127 3.42 12.32 -0.84
N GLY A 128 3.34 11.09 -1.33
CA GLY A 128 2.39 10.11 -0.84
C GLY A 128 2.83 9.47 0.47
N LYS A 129 1.97 8.60 0.98
CA LYS A 129 2.19 7.76 2.16
C LYS A 129 2.57 6.34 1.73
N ASN A 130 3.15 6.20 0.54
CA ASN A 130 3.40 4.94 -0.15
C ASN A 130 4.13 3.97 0.79
N PRO A 131 3.58 2.78 1.07
CA PRO A 131 4.24 1.85 1.96
C PRO A 131 5.36 1.10 1.22
N VAL A 132 6.32 0.58 1.99
CA VAL A 132 7.26 -0.44 1.52
C VAL A 132 6.91 -1.73 2.22
N VAL A 133 6.50 -2.74 1.44
CA VAL A 133 5.99 -3.99 2.00
C VAL A 133 6.67 -5.21 1.41
N TYR A 134 7.21 -6.05 2.28
CA TYR A 134 7.80 -7.34 1.94
C TYR A 134 7.26 -8.42 2.86
N ALA A 135 7.09 -9.62 2.31
CA ALA A 135 6.88 -10.84 3.06
C ALA A 135 7.87 -11.90 2.57
N VAL A 136 8.67 -12.44 3.49
CA VAL A 136 9.72 -13.42 3.22
C VAL A 136 9.44 -14.70 4.02
N PRO A 137 9.36 -15.87 3.39
CA PRO A 137 9.08 -17.11 4.09
C PRO A 137 10.27 -17.56 4.92
N ALA A 138 9.98 -18.10 6.11
CA ALA A 138 10.93 -18.75 6.99
C ALA A 138 10.69 -20.28 7.00
N GLY A 139 11.55 -21.02 7.69
CA GLY A 139 11.38 -22.45 7.94
C GLY A 139 10.40 -22.71 9.08
N ASN A 140 10.93 -23.01 10.26
CA ASN A 140 10.18 -23.31 11.48
C ASN A 140 9.78 -22.06 12.26
N GLU A 141 10.47 -20.94 12.04
CA GLU A 141 10.18 -19.65 12.68
C GLU A 141 9.10 -18.85 11.92
N PHE A 142 8.66 -17.74 12.52
CA PHE A 142 7.74 -16.83 11.86
C PHE A 142 8.37 -16.19 10.61
N PRO A 143 7.59 -15.97 9.54
CA PRO A 143 8.07 -15.26 8.35
C PRO A 143 8.40 -13.81 8.70
N ILE A 144 9.37 -13.24 7.97
CA ILE A 144 9.66 -11.81 8.07
C ILE A 144 8.61 -11.05 7.25
N VAL A 145 7.83 -10.20 7.92
CA VAL A 145 6.84 -9.34 7.27
C VAL A 145 7.11 -7.88 7.65
N LEU A 146 7.52 -7.09 6.67
CA LEU A 146 7.66 -5.65 6.77
C LEU A 146 6.45 -4.99 6.11
N ASP A 147 5.73 -4.15 6.84
CA ASP A 147 4.69 -3.26 6.30
C ASP A 147 4.80 -1.91 6.99
N MET A 148 5.45 -0.97 6.30
CA MET A 148 5.72 0.35 6.85
C MET A 148 5.23 1.43 5.89
N ALA A 149 4.46 2.38 6.42
CA ALA A 149 4.24 3.66 5.73
C ALA A 149 5.52 4.49 5.77
N CYS A 150 5.74 5.31 4.74
CA CYS A 150 6.95 6.12 4.65
C CYS A 150 6.88 7.48 5.38
N GLY A 151 5.77 7.78 6.03
CA GLY A 151 5.73 8.85 7.04
C GLY A 151 6.40 8.42 8.35
N VAL A 152 6.76 9.38 9.19
CA VAL A 152 7.22 9.13 10.56
C VAL A 152 6.17 8.41 11.43
N SER A 153 4.91 8.51 11.04
CA SER A 153 3.78 7.75 11.57
C SER A 153 2.81 7.37 10.44
N ALA A 154 1.74 6.67 10.75
CA ALA A 154 0.65 6.46 9.80
C ALA A 154 -0.36 7.61 9.92
N TRP A 155 -0.85 8.14 8.79
CA TRP A 155 -1.89 9.19 8.82
C TRP A 155 -3.15 8.74 9.60
N GLY A 156 -3.54 7.48 9.43
CA GLY A 156 -4.66 6.93 10.20
C GLY A 156 -4.44 6.96 11.72
N ARG A 157 -3.18 6.94 12.19
CA ARG A 157 -2.82 7.08 13.60
C ARG A 157 -2.93 8.54 14.06
N VAL A 158 -2.50 9.51 13.25
CA VAL A 158 -2.76 10.94 13.51
C VAL A 158 -4.27 11.18 13.67
N CYS A 159 -5.08 10.67 12.75
CA CYS A 159 -6.54 10.76 12.87
C CYS A 159 -7.07 10.01 14.12
N THR A 160 -6.44 8.92 14.56
CA THR A 160 -6.83 8.23 15.81
C THR A 160 -6.61 9.12 17.02
N GLU A 161 -5.41 9.71 17.15
CA GLU A 161 -5.07 10.55 18.30
C GLU A 161 -5.95 11.81 18.32
N SER A 162 -6.21 12.42 17.14
CA SER A 162 -7.16 13.53 16.98
C SER A 162 -8.55 13.17 17.49
N LEU A 163 -9.09 12.00 17.11
CA LEU A 163 -10.40 11.52 17.57
C LEU A 163 -10.46 11.31 19.09
N TYR A 164 -9.34 10.95 19.72
CA TYR A 164 -9.25 10.80 21.18
C TYR A 164 -8.88 12.10 21.90
N GLY A 165 -8.71 13.22 21.18
CA GLY A 165 -8.28 14.50 21.74
C GLY A 165 -6.89 14.44 22.38
N ARG A 166 -6.01 13.56 21.89
CA ARG A 166 -4.66 13.35 22.42
C ARG A 166 -3.63 14.13 21.59
N ARG A 167 -2.63 14.69 22.28
CA ARG A 167 -1.45 15.29 21.62
C ARG A 167 -0.69 14.24 20.83
N LEU A 168 -0.13 14.64 19.69
CA LEU A 168 0.78 13.84 18.89
C LEU A 168 2.16 13.85 19.53
N THR A 169 3.01 12.91 19.12
CA THR A 169 4.44 13.08 19.34
C THR A 169 4.91 14.26 18.49
N MET A 170 5.78 15.10 19.05
CA MET A 170 6.42 16.18 18.29
C MET A 170 7.12 15.63 17.05
N ASP A 171 7.23 16.46 16.01
CA ASP A 171 7.83 16.11 14.70
C ASP A 171 7.09 15.01 13.93
N TRP A 172 5.82 14.75 14.26
CA TRP A 172 4.98 13.91 13.40
C TRP A 172 4.45 14.68 12.20
N VAL A 173 3.96 15.88 12.46
CA VAL A 173 3.29 16.73 11.47
C VAL A 173 3.83 18.15 11.54
N LEU A 174 3.71 18.86 10.43
CA LEU A 174 3.89 20.28 10.30
C LEU A 174 2.51 20.97 10.32
N ASP A 175 2.46 22.21 10.81
CA ASP A 175 1.32 23.10 10.65
C ASP A 175 1.33 23.87 9.32
N GLU A 176 0.36 24.78 9.12
CA GLU A 176 0.22 25.57 7.88
C GLU A 176 1.41 26.51 7.67
N GLU A 177 2.08 26.94 8.73
CA GLU A 177 3.31 27.73 8.69
C GLU A 177 4.56 26.88 8.40
N GLY A 178 4.43 25.55 8.43
CA GLY A 178 5.51 24.62 8.19
C GLY A 178 6.36 24.31 9.43
N GLU A 179 5.89 24.65 10.61
CA GLU A 179 6.55 24.38 11.88
C GLU A 179 6.06 23.05 12.47
N PRO A 180 6.92 22.26 13.13
CA PRO A 180 6.48 21.03 13.79
C PRO A 180 5.44 21.32 14.88
N THR A 181 4.41 20.48 14.98
CA THR A 181 3.34 20.62 15.98
C THR A 181 2.94 19.28 16.58
N ASP A 182 2.52 19.33 17.85
CA ASP A 182 1.93 18.20 18.58
C ASP A 182 0.39 18.25 18.59
N ASP A 183 -0.19 19.28 17.96
CA ASP A 183 -1.62 19.53 17.95
C ASP A 183 -2.28 18.86 16.73
N PRO A 184 -3.08 17.81 16.90
CA PRO A 184 -3.74 17.11 15.81
C PRO A 184 -4.99 17.84 15.28
N SER A 185 -5.15 19.13 15.59
CA SER A 185 -6.10 20.02 14.89
C SER A 185 -5.41 21.00 13.96
N LYS A 186 -4.08 21.10 14.04
CA LYS A 186 -3.24 21.98 13.24
C LYS A 186 -2.43 21.21 12.20
N GLU A 187 -2.75 19.95 11.94
CA GLU A 187 -2.00 19.11 11.02
C GLU A 187 -2.19 19.57 9.56
N HIS A 188 -1.07 19.85 8.88
CA HIS A 188 -1.05 20.21 7.46
C HIS A 188 -0.32 19.16 6.62
N ALA A 189 0.85 18.72 7.07
CA ALA A 189 1.65 17.72 6.36
C ALA A 189 2.35 16.77 7.34
N LEU A 190 2.42 15.49 7.00
CA LEU A 190 3.20 14.52 7.77
C LEU A 190 4.68 14.61 7.40
N LEU A 191 5.58 14.43 8.37
CA LEU A 191 7.02 14.35 8.10
C LEU A 191 7.43 12.94 7.62
N PRO A 192 8.44 12.83 6.74
CA PRO A 192 8.96 11.55 6.26
C PRO A 192 9.90 10.92 7.32
N PHE A 193 9.81 9.60 7.54
CA PHE A 193 10.71 8.94 8.51
C PHE A 193 12.17 9.05 8.06
N GLY A 194 13.10 9.34 8.97
CA GLY A 194 14.52 9.47 8.60
C GLY A 194 14.80 10.56 7.55
N GLY A 195 13.91 11.54 7.40
CA GLY A 195 14.08 12.72 6.57
C GLY A 195 14.26 12.40 5.08
N VAL A 196 15.36 12.90 4.50
CA VAL A 196 15.67 12.80 3.06
C VAL A 196 15.61 11.37 2.51
N LYS A 197 15.94 10.37 3.34
CA LYS A 197 15.94 8.95 2.94
C LYS A 197 14.54 8.49 2.56
N SER A 198 13.56 8.71 3.44
CA SER A 198 12.18 8.31 3.15
C SER A 198 11.55 9.16 2.05
N SER A 199 11.88 10.46 1.95
CA SER A 199 11.44 11.25 0.79
C SER A 199 11.87 10.62 -0.54
N GLY A 200 13.12 10.16 -0.63
CA GLY A 200 13.60 9.42 -1.80
C GLY A 200 12.87 8.09 -2.02
N ILE A 201 12.64 7.32 -0.96
CA ILE A 201 11.87 6.06 -1.03
C ILE A 201 10.45 6.31 -1.54
N ILE A 202 9.75 7.32 -1.02
CA ILE A 202 8.38 7.64 -1.44
C ILE A 202 8.33 7.97 -2.91
N ILE A 203 9.25 8.80 -3.40
CA ILE A 203 9.32 9.16 -4.83
C ILE A 203 9.47 7.90 -5.69
N LEU A 204 10.38 6.99 -5.32
CA LEU A 204 10.57 5.73 -6.05
C LEU A 204 9.30 4.85 -6.00
N MET A 205 8.72 4.68 -4.81
CA MET A 205 7.50 3.89 -4.61
C MET A 205 6.31 4.48 -5.39
N ASP A 206 6.26 5.80 -5.55
CA ASP A 206 5.23 6.46 -6.33
C ASP A 206 5.42 6.28 -7.84
N VAL A 207 6.65 6.21 -8.33
CA VAL A 207 6.91 5.80 -9.72
C VAL A 207 6.45 4.36 -9.94
N LEU A 208 6.79 3.45 -9.03
CA LEU A 208 6.44 2.03 -9.16
C LEU A 208 4.93 1.79 -9.04
N ALA A 209 4.24 2.46 -8.12
CA ALA A 209 2.82 2.22 -7.91
C ALA A 209 1.90 3.18 -8.68
N GLY A 210 2.36 4.39 -9.01
CA GLY A 210 1.58 5.43 -9.67
C GLY A 210 1.82 5.45 -11.17
N VAL A 211 3.07 5.66 -11.59
CA VAL A 211 3.41 5.90 -13.00
C VAL A 211 3.47 4.60 -13.80
N LEU A 212 4.19 3.58 -13.31
CA LEU A 212 4.39 2.31 -14.00
C LEU A 212 3.07 1.62 -14.40
N PRO A 213 2.03 1.56 -13.55
CA PRO A 213 0.76 0.95 -13.93
C PRO A 213 -0.02 1.74 -14.99
N PHE A 214 0.44 2.93 -15.40
CA PHE A 214 -0.34 3.98 -16.09
C PHE A 214 -1.42 4.62 -15.20
N GLY A 215 -1.16 4.69 -13.89
CA GLY A 215 -1.90 5.55 -12.97
C GLY A 215 -1.37 6.99 -12.95
N LEU A 216 -1.64 7.71 -11.85
CA LEU A 216 -1.03 9.02 -11.62
C LEU A 216 -0.03 8.99 -10.48
N ALA A 217 1.10 9.65 -10.70
CA ALA A 217 2.00 10.10 -9.64
C ALA A 217 1.23 10.96 -8.62
N THR A 218 1.62 10.86 -7.36
CA THR A 218 0.95 11.49 -6.23
C THR A 218 0.79 13.00 -6.41
N VAL A 219 1.84 13.69 -6.88
CA VAL A 219 1.82 15.15 -7.10
C VAL A 219 0.81 15.63 -8.16
N HIS A 220 0.31 14.73 -9.02
CA HIS A 220 -0.69 15.05 -10.03
C HIS A 220 -2.13 14.66 -9.60
N ARG A 221 -2.29 14.14 -8.39
CA ARG A 221 -3.61 13.76 -7.85
C ARG A 221 -4.28 14.96 -7.21
N ASP A 222 -5.17 15.57 -7.97
CA ASP A 222 -6.03 16.66 -7.50
C ASP A 222 -7.43 16.13 -7.15
N GLU A 223 -7.77 16.12 -5.87
CA GLU A 223 -9.07 15.64 -5.38
C GLU A 223 -10.25 16.51 -5.84
N LYS A 224 -10.02 17.80 -6.14
CA LYS A 224 -11.06 18.71 -6.67
C LYS A 224 -11.33 18.43 -8.15
N LYS A 225 -10.29 18.08 -8.91
CA LYS A 225 -10.36 17.76 -10.34
C LYS A 225 -10.85 16.35 -10.62
N TYR A 226 -10.54 15.39 -9.75
CA TYR A 226 -10.87 13.97 -9.93
C TYR A 226 -11.78 13.48 -8.79
N ARG A 227 -13.10 13.79 -8.87
CA ARG A 227 -14.10 13.23 -7.94
C ARG A 227 -14.12 11.71 -8.04
N GLY A 228 -13.99 11.04 -6.89
CA GLY A 228 -14.10 9.58 -6.80
C GLY A 228 -12.98 8.84 -7.56
N GLN A 229 -11.72 9.06 -7.16
CA GLN A 229 -10.49 8.31 -7.51
C GLN A 229 -10.56 7.41 -8.76
N ARG A 230 -10.36 7.99 -9.94
CA ARG A 230 -9.96 7.25 -11.15
C ARG A 230 -8.52 6.70 -11.09
N LEU A 231 -7.82 6.75 -9.95
CA LEU A 231 -6.36 6.92 -9.93
C LEU A 231 -5.59 6.09 -8.89
N ALA A 232 -6.24 5.28 -8.06
CA ALA A 232 -5.49 4.40 -7.17
C ALA A 232 -4.93 3.23 -7.98
N SER A 233 -3.65 2.96 -7.79
CA SER A 233 -2.90 1.95 -8.53
C SER A 233 -1.90 1.30 -7.60
N GLN A 234 -1.69 0.00 -7.81
CA GLN A 234 -0.81 -0.82 -7.00
C GLN A 234 0.15 -1.57 -7.90
N THR A 235 1.23 -2.07 -7.30
CA THR A 235 2.15 -2.99 -7.95
C THR A 235 2.53 -4.09 -6.98
N PHE A 236 2.59 -5.31 -7.51
CA PHE A 236 2.84 -6.54 -6.78
C PHE A 236 3.98 -7.30 -7.43
N TYR A 237 4.91 -7.80 -6.63
CA TYR A 237 5.93 -8.73 -7.10
C TYR A 237 5.81 -10.06 -6.36
N ALA A 238 6.14 -11.13 -7.07
CA ALA A 238 6.44 -12.43 -6.49
C ALA A 238 7.79 -12.91 -7.01
N ILE A 239 8.63 -13.43 -6.11
CA ILE A 239 9.95 -13.98 -6.43
C ILE A 239 9.98 -15.42 -5.92
N ASN A 240 10.12 -16.37 -6.85
CA ASN A 240 10.28 -17.78 -6.55
C ASN A 240 11.73 -18.05 -6.14
N ILE A 241 11.92 -18.34 -4.85
CA ILE A 241 13.22 -18.55 -4.22
C ILE A 241 13.98 -19.73 -4.88
N GLN A 242 13.26 -20.80 -5.25
CA GLN A 242 13.87 -22.03 -5.77
C GLN A 242 14.59 -21.83 -7.11
N ASN A 243 14.25 -20.78 -7.87
CA ASN A 243 14.96 -20.44 -9.10
C ASN A 243 16.37 -19.86 -8.86
N PHE A 244 16.66 -19.41 -7.63
CA PHE A 244 17.94 -18.78 -7.29
C PHE A 244 18.79 -19.67 -6.39
N VAL A 245 18.18 -20.28 -5.37
CA VAL A 245 18.87 -21.06 -4.35
C VAL A 245 17.99 -22.22 -3.85
N PRO A 246 18.58 -23.30 -3.31
CA PRO A 246 17.80 -24.35 -2.65
C PRO A 246 16.95 -23.78 -1.51
N LEU A 247 15.64 -24.02 -1.53
CA LEU A 247 14.70 -23.42 -0.57
C LEU A 247 15.06 -23.67 0.89
N LYS A 248 15.50 -24.89 1.22
CA LYS A 248 15.92 -25.23 2.59
C LYS A 248 17.11 -24.39 3.05
N ALA A 249 18.09 -24.16 2.17
CA ALA A 249 19.26 -23.33 2.50
C ALA A 249 18.84 -21.88 2.71
N PHE A 250 17.99 -21.33 1.84
CA PHE A 250 17.44 -19.99 2.01
C PHE A 250 16.71 -19.82 3.35
N LYS A 251 15.79 -20.74 3.68
CA LYS A 251 15.00 -20.66 4.92
C LYS A 251 15.87 -20.79 6.17
N THR A 252 16.94 -21.58 6.12
CA THR A 252 17.90 -21.72 7.24
C THR A 252 18.63 -20.40 7.53
N GLU A 253 18.88 -19.56 6.53
CA GLU A 253 19.51 -18.24 6.73
C GLU A 253 18.53 -17.17 7.24
N ILE A 254 17.22 -17.43 7.14
CA ILE A 254 16.17 -16.52 7.63
C ILE A 254 15.78 -16.82 9.09
N GLU A 255 15.94 -18.08 9.52
CA GLU A 255 15.78 -18.53 10.92
C GLU A 255 16.83 -17.91 11.84
#